data_AF-A0A233SVE3-F1
#
_entry.id   AF-A0A233SVE3-F1
#
_cell.length_a   1.000
_cell.length_b   1.000
_cell.length_c   1.000
_cell.angle_alpha   90.00
_cell.angle_beta   90.00
_cell.angle_gamma   90.00
#
_symmetry.space_group_name_H-M   'P 1'
#
loop_
_entity.id
_entity.type
_entity.pdbx_description
1 polymer ?
#
loop_
_entity_poly.entity_id
_entity_poly.type
_entity_poly.pdbx_seq_one_letter_code
_entity_poly.pdbx_strand_id
1 'polypeptide(L)' 'MSLTLTTATTEAPAPELAPRERETLRHIAAGRTYLQTARHMGLSKHTVDAYLRRIRAKLNINSTAELTRLAISMGL' A
#
# COMPACT_ATOMS: atom_id res chain seq x y z
N MET A 1 -1.33 -35.72 -11.55
CA MET A 1 -1.62 -34.78 -10.44
C MET A 1 -1.42 -33.39 -10.99
N SER A 2 -2.50 -32.79 -11.51
CA SER A 2 -2.52 -31.44 -12.06
C SER A 2 -3.55 -30.63 -11.27
N LEU A 3 -3.51 -29.31 -11.41
CA LEU A 3 -4.21 -28.23 -10.69
C LEU A 3 -3.26 -27.56 -9.67
N THR A 4 -2.98 -26.25 -9.68
CA THR A 4 -3.63 -25.11 -10.34
C THR A 4 -2.72 -23.87 -10.21
N LEU A 5 -2.50 -23.18 -11.33
CA LEU A 5 -2.42 -21.72 -11.50
C LEU A 5 -1.86 -20.91 -10.30
N THR A 6 -0.55 -20.64 -10.28
CA THR A 6 -0.07 -19.38 -9.69
C THR A 6 -0.32 -18.29 -10.71
N THR A 7 -1.36 -17.52 -10.43
CA THR A 7 -1.83 -16.40 -11.24
C THR A 7 -0.72 -15.39 -11.45
N ALA A 8 -0.52 -15.07 -12.73
CA ALA A 8 0.21 -13.91 -13.17
C ALA A 8 -0.29 -12.65 -12.47
N THR A 9 0.64 -11.84 -11.96
CA THR A 9 0.54 -10.40 -12.17
C THR A 9 1.96 -9.87 -12.31
N THR A 10 2.34 -9.65 -13.56
CA THR A 10 3.36 -8.69 -13.97
C THR A 10 2.90 -7.32 -13.48
N GLU A 11 3.07 -7.02 -12.20
CA GLU A 11 2.89 -5.67 -11.71
C GLU A 11 4.13 -4.90 -12.16
N ALA A 12 3.88 -3.90 -13.02
CA ALA A 12 4.77 -2.82 -13.42
C ALA A 12 5.71 -2.43 -12.27
N PRO A 13 6.92 -1.91 -12.54
CA PRO A 13 7.93 -1.61 -11.52
C PRO A 13 7.34 -0.66 -10.49
N ALA A 14 6.73 -1.25 -9.46
CA ALA A 14 6.18 -0.51 -8.37
C ALA A 14 7.41 0.09 -7.69
N PRO A 15 7.43 1.39 -7.42
CA PRO A 15 8.52 2.04 -6.68
C PRO A 15 8.82 1.17 -5.46
N GLU A 16 10.10 1.00 -5.10
CA GLU A 16 10.65 0.04 -4.11
C GLU A 16 10.01 0.15 -2.70
N LEU A 17 8.72 -0.16 -2.61
CA LEU A 17 7.93 -0.17 -1.41
C LEU A 17 8.05 -1.58 -0.84
N ALA A 18 8.41 -1.64 0.43
CA ALA A 18 8.43 -2.90 1.15
C ALA A 18 7.02 -3.54 1.10
N PRO A 19 6.91 -4.86 1.18
CA PRO A 19 5.63 -5.56 1.10
C PRO A 19 4.58 -5.01 2.09
N ARG A 20 5.00 -4.63 3.31
CA ARG A 20 4.14 -4.00 4.33
C ARG A 20 3.73 -2.56 3.98
N GLU A 21 4.61 -1.81 3.34
CA GLU A 21 4.31 -0.45 2.86
C GLU A 21 3.27 -0.51 1.75
N ARG A 22 3.41 -1.45 0.81
CA ARG A 22 2.45 -1.70 -0.27
C ARG A 22 1.10 -2.18 0.24
N GLU A 23 1.09 -3.08 1.23
CA GLU A 23 -0.13 -3.52 1.91
C GLU A 23 -0.86 -2.35 2.59
N THR A 24 -0.13 -1.49 3.28
CA THR A 24 -0.67 -0.24 3.85
C THR A 24 -1.27 0.64 2.75
N LEU A 25 -0.55 0.86 1.66
CA LEU A 25 -0.99 1.68 0.54
C LEU A 25 -2.29 1.16 -0.09
N ARG A 26 -2.43 -0.16 -0.26
CA ARG A 26 -3.67 -0.81 -0.75
C ARG A 26 -4.87 -0.51 0.13
N HIS A 27 -4.70 -0.57 1.45
CA HIS A 27 -5.79 -0.26 2.36
C HIS A 27 -6.21 1.21 2.25
N ILE A 28 -5.26 2.13 2.11
CA ILE A 28 -5.54 3.56 1.93
C ILE A 28 -6.18 3.84 0.56
N ALA A 29 -5.73 3.15 -0.50
CA ALA A 29 -6.32 3.23 -1.84
C ALA A 29 -7.80 2.79 -1.84
N ALA A 30 -8.11 1.74 -1.08
CA ALA A 30 -9.46 1.25 -0.86
C ALA A 30 -10.33 2.18 0.04
N GLY A 31 -9.86 3.37 0.38
CA GLY A 31 -10.59 4.34 1.20
C GLY A 31 -10.64 4.04 2.69
N ARG A 32 -9.81 3.09 3.18
CA ARG A 32 -9.77 2.78 4.62
C ARG A 32 -9.01 3.87 5.36
N THR A 33 -9.48 4.18 6.57
CA THR A 33 -8.77 5.10 7.46
C THR A 33 -7.48 4.47 7.99
N TYR A 34 -6.57 5.29 8.52
CA TYR A 34 -5.34 4.80 9.17
C TYR A 34 -5.64 3.81 10.31
N LEU A 35 -6.71 4.03 11.06
CA LEU A 35 -7.11 3.16 12.16
C LEU A 35 -7.66 1.82 11.67
N GLN A 36 -8.46 1.81 10.61
CA GLN A 36 -8.96 0.59 9.99
C GLN A 36 -7.83 -0.22 9.35
N THR A 37 -6.90 0.45 8.66
CA THR A 37 -5.70 -0.16 8.10
C THR A 37 -4.86 -0.81 9.20
N ALA A 38 -4.63 -0.08 10.30
CA ALA A 38 -3.91 -0.59 11.46
C ALA A 38 -4.59 -1.84 12.04
N ARG A 39 -5.92 -1.82 12.21
CA ARG A 39 -6.69 -2.99 12.67
C ARG A 39 -6.59 -4.18 11.71
N HIS A 40 -6.69 -3.94 10.39
CA HIS A 40 -6.59 -4.99 9.39
C HIS A 40 -5.20 -5.64 9.35
N MET A 41 -4.15 -4.85 9.55
CA MET A 41 -2.77 -5.34 9.53
C MET A 41 -2.30 -5.86 10.89
N GLY A 42 -3.10 -5.74 11.96
CA GLY A 42 -2.68 -6.07 13.33
C GLY A 42 -1.60 -5.13 13.89
N LEU A 43 -1.59 -3.87 13.44
CA LEU A 43 -0.61 -2.85 13.80
C LEU A 43 -1.23 -1.71 14.60
N SER A 44 -0.38 -0.86 15.18
CA SER A 44 -0.82 0.42 15.74
C SER A 44 -0.98 1.47 14.65
N LYS A 45 -1.90 2.43 14.85
CA LYS A 45 -2.02 3.64 14.01
C LYS A 45 -0.67 4.35 13.85
N HIS A 46 0.15 4.34 14.90
CA HIS A 46 1.48 4.97 14.86
C HIS A 46 2.42 4.26 13.88
N THR A 47 2.37 2.93 13.82
CA THR A 47 3.16 2.12 12.87
C THR A 47 2.71 2.39 11.43
N VAL A 48 1.40 2.45 11.19
CA VAL A 48 0.83 2.80 9.87
C VAL A 48 1.26 4.21 9.44
N ASP A 49 1.25 5.16 10.36
CA ASP A 49 1.74 6.52 10.10
C ASP A 49 3.25 6.54 9.77
N ALA A 50 4.06 5.76 10.48
CA ALA A 50 5.48 5.62 10.17
C ALA A 50 5.72 5.02 8.77
N TYR A 51 4.93 4.00 8.37
CA TYR A 51 4.98 3.46 7.01
C TYR A 51 4.57 4.50 5.97
N LEU A 52 3.48 5.24 6.20
CA LEU A 52 3.07 6.32 5.30
C LEU A 52 4.14 7.41 5.18
N ARG A 53 4.83 7.77 6.26
CA ARG A 53 5.96 8.71 6.19
C ARG A 53 7.10 8.20 5.33
N ARG A 54 7.46 6.92 5.45
CA ARG A 54 8.50 6.29 4.61
C ARG A 54 8.08 6.19 3.15
N ILE A 55 6.84 5.78 2.90
CA ILE A 55 6.23 5.73 1.57
C ILE A 55 6.28 7.12 0.93
N ARG A 56 5.83 8.15 1.66
CA ARG A 56 5.86 9.54 1.22
C ARG A 56 7.27 10.02 0.90
N ALA A 57 8.24 9.70 1.75
CA ALA A 57 9.65 10.04 1.52
C ALA A 57 10.21 9.33 0.27
N LYS A 58 9.88 8.05 0.06
CA LYS A 58 10.30 7.28 -1.13
C LYS A 58 9.67 7.79 -2.43
N LEU A 59 8.40 8.20 -2.37
CA LEU A 59 7.63 8.64 -3.54
C LEU A 59 7.71 10.16 -3.75
N ASN A 60 8.34 10.88 -2.82
CA ASN A 60 8.38 12.34 -2.74
C ASN A 60 6.98 13.00 -2.75
N ILE A 61 6.02 12.38 -2.05
CA ILE A 61 4.62 12.82 -1.97
C ILE A 61 4.34 13.43 -0.60
N ASN A 62 3.71 14.61 -0.57
CA ASN A 62 3.42 15.31 0.69
C ASN A 62 1.95 15.19 1.13
N SER A 63 1.04 14.76 0.24
CA SER A 63 -0.40 14.69 0.53
C SER A 63 -0.93 13.26 0.49
N THR A 64 -1.84 12.93 1.41
CA THR A 64 -2.58 11.66 1.35
C THR A 64 -3.40 11.55 0.07
N ALA A 65 -3.96 12.67 -0.44
CA ALA A 65 -4.74 12.65 -1.67
C ALA A 65 -3.89 12.24 -2.89
N GLU A 66 -2.66 12.74 -2.97
CA GLU A 66 -1.70 12.32 -4.00
C GLU A 66 -1.27 10.86 -3.81
N LEU A 67 -1.08 10.43 -2.57
CA LEU A 67 -0.72 9.04 -2.25
C LEU A 67 -1.83 8.06 -2.66
N THR A 68 -3.10 8.42 -2.41
CA THR A 68 -4.27 7.68 -2.88
C THR A 68 -4.38 7.72 -4.40
N ARG A 69 -4.17 8.88 -5.04
CA ARG A 69 -4.19 9.01 -6.51
C ARG A 69 -3.11 8.15 -7.17
N LEU A 70 -1.91 8.12 -6.60
CA LEU A 70 -0.82 7.28 -7.08
C LEU A 70 -1.17 5.80 -6.91
N ALA A 71 -1.74 5.40 -5.78
CA ALA A 71 -2.16 4.03 -5.55
C ALA A 71 -3.17 3.55 -6.59
N ILE A 72 -4.19 4.38 -6.88
CA ILE A 72 -5.17 4.13 -7.95
C ILE A 72 -4.50 4.07 -9.32
N SER A 73 -3.57 5.00 -9.61
CA SER A 73 -2.82 5.01 -10.87
C SER A 73 -1.93 3.78 -11.06
N MET A 74 -1.49 3.15 -9.97
CA MET A 74 -0.72 1.90 -9.97
C MET A 74 -1.62 0.66 -10.01
N GLY A 75 -2.95 0.81 -9.96
CA GLY A 75 -3.91 -0.30 -10.00
C GLY A 75 -4.05 -1.07 -8.68
N LEU A 76 -3.70 -0.43 -7.55
CA LEU A 76 -3.87 -0.98 -6.18
C LEU A 76 -5.22 -0.59 -5.58
#